data_AF-A0A4Q4C0J9-F1
#
_entry.id   AF-A0A4Q4C0J9-F1
#
_cell.length_a   1.000
_cell.length_b   1.000
_cell.length_c   1.000
_cell.angle_alpha   90.00
_cell.angle_beta   90.00
_cell.angle_gamma   90.00
#
_symmetry.space_group_name_H-M   'P 1'
#
loop_
_entity.id
_entity.type
_entity.pdbx_description
1 polymer ?
#
loop_
_entity_poly.entity_id
_entity_poly.type
_entity_poly.pdbx_seq_one_letter_code
_entity_poly.pdbx_strand_id
1 'polypeptide(L)'
;MSEHDKWTSNYIDHYVRRFGEQVRQVRTAADMTQQQVAESATAMGVPLTRVMVAKIETNRRPATVQELLALSAAMHVPLTHLLPGAMDKGELAARRAGLEELWLLAESSEAHLEGVLASLEELRATFSSEARRTKERLKALGDDQ
;
A
#
# COMPACT_ATOMS: atom_id res chain seq x y z
N MET A 1 -25.30 -30.09 23.75
CA MET A 1 -24.12 -29.92 22.86
C MET A 1 -23.43 -31.26 22.71
N SER A 2 -23.39 -31.77 21.48
CA SER A 2 -22.66 -33.00 21.15
C SER A 2 -21.15 -32.81 21.32
N GLU A 3 -20.39 -33.90 21.36
CA GLU A 3 -18.92 -33.88 21.42
C GLU A 3 -18.30 -33.14 20.21
N HIS A 4 -18.94 -33.27 19.04
CA HIS A 4 -18.61 -32.55 17.82
C HIS A 4 -18.83 -31.03 17.95
N ASP A 5 -19.90 -30.59 18.65
CA ASP A 5 -20.18 -29.16 18.89
C ASP A 5 -19.18 -28.52 19.86
N LYS A 6 -18.67 -29.31 20.83
CA LYS A 6 -17.62 -28.85 21.75
C LYS A 6 -16.28 -28.70 21.04
N TRP A 7 -15.98 -29.59 20.11
CA TRP A 7 -14.74 -29.55 19.32
C TRP A 7 -14.71 -28.36 18.34
N THR A 8 -15.80 -28.13 17.60
CA THR A 8 -15.90 -26.99 16.67
C THR A 8 -15.88 -25.64 17.40
N SER A 9 -16.53 -25.54 18.56
CA SER A 9 -16.50 -24.33 19.39
C SER A 9 -15.10 -24.01 19.90
N ASN A 10 -14.34 -25.00 20.40
CA ASN A 10 -12.97 -24.78 20.88
C ASN A 10 -12.00 -24.42 19.75
N TYR A 11 -12.18 -25.02 18.56
CA TYR A 11 -11.38 -24.70 17.39
C TYR A 11 -11.58 -23.25 16.94
N ILE A 12 -12.83 -22.81 16.78
CA ILE A 12 -13.13 -21.44 16.33
C ILE A 12 -12.63 -20.41 17.35
N ASP A 13 -12.86 -20.64 18.65
CA ASP A 13 -12.48 -19.69 19.71
C ASP A 13 -10.95 -19.50 19.78
N HIS A 14 -10.19 -20.56 19.53
CA HIS A 14 -8.73 -20.52 19.42
C HIS A 14 -8.24 -19.66 18.25
N TYR A 15 -8.87 -19.78 17.07
CA TYR A 15 -8.54 -18.94 15.91
C TYR A 15 -8.96 -17.48 16.12
N VAL A 16 -10.14 -17.24 16.68
CA VAL A 16 -10.61 -15.88 16.99
C VAL A 16 -9.65 -15.20 17.97
N ARG A 17 -9.14 -15.88 19.01
CA ARG A 17 -8.14 -15.28 19.92
C ARG A 17 -6.83 -14.93 19.21
N ARG A 18 -6.41 -15.71 18.23
CA ARG A 18 -5.19 -15.41 17.47
C ARG A 18 -5.38 -14.32 16.42
N PHE A 19 -6.61 -14.04 16.02
CA PHE A 19 -6.91 -13.03 15.00
C PHE A 19 -6.50 -11.62 15.44
N GLY A 20 -6.98 -11.16 16.60
CA GLY A 20 -6.61 -9.84 17.10
C GLY A 20 -5.11 -9.68 17.32
N GLU A 21 -4.45 -10.75 17.78
CA GLU A 21 -2.99 -10.77 17.93
C GLU A 21 -2.27 -10.64 16.58
N GLN A 22 -2.77 -11.32 15.54
CA GLN A 22 -2.22 -11.22 14.19
C GLN A 22 -2.38 -9.81 13.61
N VAL A 23 -3.57 -9.20 13.74
CA VAL A 23 -3.81 -7.82 13.31
C VAL A 23 -2.83 -6.85 13.98
N ARG A 24 -2.60 -7.03 15.29
CA ARG A 24 -1.62 -6.23 16.03
C ARG A 24 -0.21 -6.43 15.49
N GLN A 25 0.21 -7.67 15.24
CA GLN A 25 1.55 -7.98 14.73
C GLN A 25 1.79 -7.34 13.36
N VAL A 26 0.83 -7.50 12.44
CA VAL A 26 0.87 -6.88 11.12
C VAL A 26 0.97 -5.36 11.23
N ARG A 27 0.13 -4.73 12.08
CA ARG A 27 0.19 -3.29 12.28
C ARG A 27 1.55 -2.84 12.79
N THR A 28 2.12 -3.54 13.77
CA THR A 28 3.44 -3.18 14.30
C THR A 28 4.55 -3.41 13.29
N ALA A 29 4.43 -4.42 12.42
CA ALA A 29 5.39 -4.65 11.33
C ALA A 29 5.31 -3.56 10.26
N ALA A 30 4.11 -3.00 10.01
CA ALA A 30 3.89 -1.84 9.16
C ALA A 30 4.30 -0.49 9.82
N ASP A 31 4.82 -0.52 11.05
CA ASP A 31 5.19 0.67 11.84
C ASP A 31 4.08 1.71 12.04
N MET A 32 2.84 1.24 12.06
CA MET A 32 1.68 2.12 12.23
C MET A 32 1.17 2.09 13.67
N THR A 33 0.76 3.25 14.17
CA THR A 33 -0.04 3.33 15.40
C THR A 33 -1.49 2.91 15.15
N GLN A 34 -2.21 2.53 16.21
CA GLN A 34 -3.65 2.24 16.11
C GLN A 34 -4.44 3.45 15.58
N GLN A 35 -3.96 4.66 15.85
CA GLN A 35 -4.58 5.90 15.39
C GLN A 35 -4.42 6.06 13.88
N GLN A 36 -3.19 5.89 13.36
CA GLN A 36 -2.92 6.00 11.92
C GLN A 36 -3.71 4.97 11.10
N VAL A 37 -3.82 3.72 11.58
CA VAL A 37 -4.64 2.70 10.92
C VAL A 37 -6.12 3.09 10.92
N ALA A 38 -6.63 3.59 12.05
CA ALA A 38 -8.02 4.05 12.16
C ALA A 38 -8.33 5.22 11.22
N GLU A 39 -7.43 6.20 11.14
CA GLU A 39 -7.53 7.34 10.24
C GLU A 39 -7.51 6.91 8.78
N SER A 40 -6.56 6.05 8.40
CA SER A 40 -6.45 5.51 7.03
C SER A 40 -7.71 4.73 6.63
N ALA A 41 -8.21 3.85 7.50
CA ALA A 41 -9.44 3.12 7.25
C ALA A 41 -10.67 4.04 7.12
N THR A 42 -10.75 5.08 7.96
CA THR A 42 -11.82 6.08 7.91
C THR A 42 -11.76 6.92 6.64
N ALA A 43 -10.56 7.28 6.17
CA ALA A 43 -10.37 7.98 4.91
C ALA A 43 -10.84 7.17 3.69
N MET A 44 -10.83 5.83 3.79
CA MET A 44 -11.40 4.91 2.78
C MET A 44 -12.93 4.72 2.93
N GLY A 45 -13.59 5.48 3.80
CA GLY A 45 -15.04 5.40 4.01
C GLY A 45 -15.48 4.29 4.97
N VAL A 46 -14.55 3.65 5.69
CA VAL A 46 -14.87 2.63 6.70
C VAL A 46 -14.67 3.23 8.10
N PRO A 47 -15.73 3.61 8.82
CA PRO A 47 -15.62 4.34 10.08
C PRO A 47 -14.99 3.45 11.17
N LEU A 48 -13.69 3.64 11.39
CA LEU A 48 -12.89 2.92 12.36
C LEU A 48 -12.26 3.92 13.32
N THR A 49 -12.54 3.77 14.61
CA THR A 49 -11.87 4.58 15.65
C THR A 49 -10.67 3.84 16.21
N ARG A 50 -9.70 4.57 16.78
CA ARG A 50 -8.58 3.98 17.51
C ARG A 50 -9.00 2.96 18.57
N VAL A 51 -10.09 3.24 19.29
CA VAL A 51 -10.64 2.36 20.32
C VAL A 51 -11.21 1.09 19.71
N MET A 52 -11.84 1.17 18.53
CA MET A 52 -12.31 -0.01 17.81
C MET A 52 -11.13 -0.89 17.38
N VAL A 53 -10.08 -0.30 16.80
CA VAL A 53 -8.85 -1.01 16.43
C VAL A 53 -8.25 -1.70 17.67
N ALA A 54 -8.13 -1.00 18.80
CA ALA A 54 -7.62 -1.58 20.04
C ALA A 54 -8.48 -2.75 20.56
N LYS A 55 -9.80 -2.67 20.44
CA LYS A 55 -10.71 -3.76 20.84
C LYS A 55 -10.64 -4.96 19.89
N ILE A 56 -10.43 -4.72 18.59
CA ILE A 56 -10.18 -5.78 17.61
C ILE A 56 -8.87 -6.50 17.95
N GLU A 57 -7.78 -5.76 18.18
CA GLU A 57 -6.47 -6.33 18.52
C GLU A 57 -6.44 -7.13 19.82
N THR A 58 -7.36 -6.84 20.73
CA THR A 58 -7.49 -7.53 22.02
C THR A 58 -8.62 -8.56 22.03
N ASN A 59 -9.24 -8.84 20.89
CA ASN A 59 -10.40 -9.71 20.72
C ASN A 59 -11.59 -9.37 21.62
N ARG A 60 -11.68 -8.13 22.07
CA ARG A 60 -12.83 -7.61 22.83
C ARG A 60 -13.97 -7.14 21.91
N ARG A 61 -13.76 -7.19 20.59
CA ARG A 61 -14.73 -6.89 19.55
C ARG A 61 -14.40 -7.70 18.28
N PRO A 62 -15.37 -8.39 17.66
CA PRO A 62 -15.16 -9.00 16.35
C PRO A 62 -15.04 -7.92 15.26
N ALA A 63 -14.23 -8.19 14.24
CA ALA A 63 -14.16 -7.37 13.04
C ALA A 63 -15.12 -7.91 11.97
N THR A 64 -15.85 -7.00 11.33
CA THR A 64 -16.62 -7.30 10.12
C THR A 64 -15.69 -7.50 8.92
N VAL A 65 -16.20 -8.12 7.85
CA VAL A 65 -15.45 -8.30 6.59
C VAL A 65 -15.02 -6.94 6.00
N GLN A 66 -15.88 -5.92 6.11
CA GLN A 66 -15.57 -4.57 5.63
C GLN A 66 -14.42 -3.94 6.44
N GLU A 67 -14.44 -4.04 7.77
CA GLU A 67 -13.35 -3.57 8.63
C GLU A 67 -12.05 -4.34 8.33
N LEU A 68 -12.13 -5.65 8.09
CA LEU A 68 -11.00 -6.50 7.70
C LEU A 68 -10.34 -6.03 6.39
N LEU A 69 -11.15 -5.74 5.36
CA LEU A 69 -10.66 -5.21 4.08
C LEU A 69 -10.02 -3.84 4.25
N ALA A 70 -10.63 -2.96 5.06
CA ALA A 70 -10.08 -1.64 5.34
C ALA A 70 -8.76 -1.71 6.11
N LEU A 71 -8.64 -2.61 7.09
CA LEU A 71 -7.40 -2.84 7.83
C LEU A 71 -6.29 -3.35 6.90
N SER A 72 -6.60 -4.31 6.03
CA SER A 72 -5.69 -4.86 5.03
C SER A 72 -5.18 -3.78 4.07
N ALA A 73 -6.08 -2.96 3.54
CA ALA A 73 -5.74 -1.84 2.67
C ALA A 73 -4.92 -0.77 3.39
N ALA A 74 -5.31 -0.38 4.62
CA ALA A 74 -4.62 0.65 5.40
C ALA A 74 -3.16 0.27 5.71
N MET A 75 -2.93 -1.00 6.00
CA MET A 75 -1.59 -1.53 6.30
C MET A 75 -0.84 -2.02 5.05
N HIS A 76 -1.42 -1.89 3.85
CA HIS A 76 -0.83 -2.31 2.57
C HIS A 76 -0.40 -3.78 2.56
N VAL A 77 -1.22 -4.67 3.14
CA VAL A 77 -0.97 -6.11 3.15
C VAL A 77 -2.14 -6.88 2.55
N PRO A 78 -1.91 -8.01 1.87
CA PRO A 78 -2.95 -8.97 1.54
C PRO A 78 -3.81 -9.35 2.75
N LEU A 79 -5.12 -9.47 2.55
CA LEU A 79 -6.10 -9.81 3.59
C LEU A 79 -5.73 -11.10 4.33
N THR A 80 -5.18 -12.08 3.61
CA THR A 80 -4.73 -13.36 4.16
C THR A 80 -3.75 -13.19 5.31
N HIS A 81 -2.91 -12.14 5.30
CA HIS A 81 -1.94 -11.89 6.38
C HIS A 81 -2.57 -11.47 7.70
N LEU A 82 -3.82 -11.01 7.69
CA LEU A 82 -4.56 -10.72 8.93
C LEU A 82 -5.11 -11.98 9.59
N LEU A 83 -5.08 -13.12 8.89
CA LEU A 83 -5.58 -14.39 9.42
C LEU A 83 -4.51 -15.11 10.25
N PRO A 84 -4.90 -15.76 11.36
CA PRO A 84 -3.98 -16.54 12.17
C PRO A 84 -3.25 -17.62 11.38
N GLY A 85 -1.94 -17.73 11.59
CA GLY A 85 -1.11 -18.76 10.95
C GLY A 85 -0.72 -18.45 9.50
N ALA A 86 -1.07 -17.27 8.97
CA ALA A 86 -0.70 -16.87 7.62
C ALA A 86 0.76 -16.41 7.48
N MET A 87 1.38 -15.93 8.56
CA MET A 87 2.81 -15.59 8.61
C MET A 87 3.34 -15.78 10.03
N ASP A 88 4.59 -16.21 10.17
CA ASP A 88 5.29 -16.14 11.45
C ASP A 88 5.96 -14.76 11.65
N LYS A 89 6.45 -14.48 12.87
CA LYS A 89 7.10 -13.20 13.19
C LYS A 89 8.35 -12.93 12.36
N GLY A 90 9.08 -13.96 11.95
CA GLY A 90 10.28 -13.86 11.12
C GLY A 90 9.94 -13.43 9.69
N GLU A 91 8.86 -13.96 9.14
CA GLU A 91 8.38 -13.60 7.80
C GLU A 91 7.91 -12.14 7.71
N LEU A 92 7.22 -11.66 8.76
CA LEU A 92 6.84 -10.24 8.88
C LEU A 92 8.05 -9.31 8.97
N ALA A 93 9.07 -9.70 9.74
CA ALA A 93 10.31 -8.93 9.87
C ALA A 93 11.11 -8.90 8.56
N ALA A 94 11.22 -10.03 7.87
CA ALA A 94 11.88 -10.13 6.56
C ALA A 94 11.17 -9.27 5.51
N ARG A 95 9.84 -9.19 5.55
CA ARG A 95 9.05 -8.37 4.63
C ARG A 95 9.23 -6.87 4.89
N ARG A 96 9.38 -6.45 6.15
CA ARG A 96 9.75 -5.06 6.49
C ARG A 96 11.07 -4.68 5.84
N ALA A 97 12.08 -5.55 5.96
CA ALA A 97 13.39 -5.32 5.35
C ALA A 97 13.31 -5.27 3.81
N GLY A 98 12.52 -6.17 3.19
CA GLY A 98 12.34 -6.18 1.73
C GLY A 98 11.58 -4.96 1.18
N LEU A 99 10.66 -4.37 1.95
CA LEU A 99 9.93 -3.17 1.54
C LEU A 99 10.82 -1.92 1.55
N GLU A 100 11.77 -1.81 2.48
CA GLU A 100 12.76 -0.71 2.46
C GLU A 100 13.66 -0.79 1.23
N GLU A 101 14.09 -1.99 0.86
CA GLU A 101 14.91 -2.21 -0.34
C GLU A 101 14.15 -1.85 -1.63
N LEU A 102 12.88 -2.23 -1.72
CA LEU A 102 12.00 -1.87 -2.85
C LEU A 102 11.70 -0.37 -2.90
N TRP A 103 11.52 0.28 -1.75
CA TRP A 103 11.30 1.72 -1.67
C TRP A 103 12.53 2.50 -2.17
N LEU A 104 13.73 2.08 -1.74
CA LEU A 104 14.99 2.66 -2.21
C LEU A 104 15.16 2.50 -3.73
N LEU A 105 14.75 1.35 -4.26
CA LEU A 105 14.77 1.08 -5.70
C LEU A 105 13.78 1.97 -6.46
N ALA A 106 12.59 2.22 -5.89
CA ALA A 106 11.57 3.08 -6.46
C ALA A 106 12.03 4.56 -6.47
N GLU A 107 12.63 5.06 -5.39
CA GLU A 107 13.21 6.42 -5.33
C GLU A 107 14.32 6.60 -6.38
N SER A 108 15.19 5.60 -6.53
CA SER A 108 16.22 5.62 -7.58
C SER A 108 15.63 5.58 -9.00
N SER A 109 14.50 4.89 -9.18
CA SER A 109 13.81 4.81 -10.47
C SER A 109 13.09 6.13 -10.82
N GLU A 110 12.53 6.82 -9.82
CA GLU A 110 11.86 8.11 -10.01
C GLU A 110 12.86 9.18 -10.47
N ALA A 111 13.99 9.31 -9.77
CA ALA A 111 15.06 10.23 -10.17
C ALA A 111 15.59 9.96 -11.59
N HIS A 112 15.66 8.68 -11.98
CA HIS A 112 16.05 8.31 -13.34
C HIS A 112 15.01 8.74 -14.39
N LEU A 113 13.72 8.54 -14.11
CA LEU A 113 12.64 8.95 -15.01
C LEU A 113 12.55 10.46 -15.18
N GLU A 114 12.78 11.24 -14.11
CA GLU A 114 12.87 12.70 -14.19
C GLU A 114 13.99 13.15 -15.13
N GLY A 115 15.18 12.52 -15.04
CA GLY A 115 16.30 12.81 -15.93
C GLY A 115 16.02 12.48 -17.40
N VAL A 116 15.31 11.37 -17.67
CA VAL A 116 14.89 11.00 -19.02
C VAL A 116 13.88 11.99 -19.58
N LEU A 117 12.89 12.41 -18.77
CA LEU A 117 11.91 13.40 -19.19
C LEU A 117 12.55 14.75 -19.51
N ALA A 118 13.46 15.25 -18.67
CA ALA A 118 14.18 16.49 -18.93
C ALA A 118 14.96 16.44 -20.26
N SER A 119 15.63 15.32 -20.53
CA SER A 119 16.37 15.11 -21.77
C SER A 119 15.45 15.12 -23.00
N LEU A 120 14.25 14.52 -22.89
CA LEU A 120 13.26 14.50 -23.97
C LEU A 120 12.67 15.89 -24.23
N GLU A 121 12.46 16.69 -23.20
CA GLU A 121 11.99 18.08 -23.34
C GLU A 121 13.01 18.96 -24.08
N GLU A 122 14.31 18.79 -23.77
CA GLU A 122 15.39 19.51 -24.44
C GLU A 122 15.53 19.13 -25.92
N LEU A 123 15.43 17.83 -26.22
CA LEU A 123 15.36 17.31 -27.60
C LEU A 123 14.14 17.90 -28.34
N ARG A 124 12.97 17.89 -27.72
CA ARG A 124 11.74 18.47 -28.31
C ARG A 124 11.89 19.95 -28.60
N ALA A 125 12.51 20.72 -27.69
CA ALA A 125 12.77 22.14 -27.88
C ALA A 125 13.70 22.38 -29.07
N THR A 126 14.76 21.57 -29.19
CA THR A 126 15.72 21.63 -30.29
C THR A 126 15.04 21.39 -31.63
N PHE A 127 14.30 20.29 -31.78
CA PHE A 127 13.56 19.99 -33.02
C PHE A 127 12.53 21.07 -33.37
N SER A 128 11.84 21.62 -32.37
CA SER A 128 10.88 22.72 -32.58
C SER A 128 11.55 23.97 -33.14
N SER A 129 12.76 24.28 -32.65
CA SER A 129 13.55 25.43 -33.13
C SER A 129 14.06 25.23 -34.57
N GLU A 130 14.49 24.01 -34.91
CA GLU A 130 14.96 23.67 -36.26
C GLU A 130 13.82 23.67 -37.28
N ALA A 131 12.66 23.13 -36.91
CA ALA A 131 11.45 23.19 -37.74
C ALA A 131 11.05 24.64 -38.04
N ARG A 132 11.12 25.54 -37.03
CA ARG A 132 10.85 26.97 -37.21
C ARG A 132 11.84 27.62 -38.16
N ARG A 133 13.15 27.40 -37.99
CA ARG A 133 14.21 27.94 -38.87
C ARG A 133 14.03 27.48 -40.31
N THR A 134 13.67 26.21 -40.50
CA THR A 134 13.45 25.62 -41.83
C THR A 134 12.24 26.27 -42.50
N LYS A 135 11.15 26.48 -41.76
CA LYS A 135 9.95 27.18 -42.25
C LYS A 135 10.24 28.64 -42.63
N GLU A 136 11.05 29.35 -41.83
CA GLU A 136 11.47 30.73 -42.12
C GLU A 136 12.33 30.82 -43.39
N ARG A 137 13.28 29.88 -43.60
CA ARG A 137 14.10 29.81 -44.84
C ARG A 137 13.26 29.54 -46.09
N LEU A 138 12.30 28.62 -46.00
CA LEU A 138 11.41 28.30 -47.12
C LEU A 138 10.52 29.50 -47.49
N LYS A 139 10.07 30.28 -46.52
CA LYS A 139 9.29 31.50 -46.77
C LYS A 139 10.13 32.56 -47.49
N ALA A 140 11.37 32.78 -47.04
CA ALA A 140 12.28 33.75 -47.67
C ALA A 140 12.64 33.41 -49.13
N LEU A 141 12.65 32.12 -49.50
CA LEU A 141 12.88 31.68 -50.88
C LEU A 141 11.65 31.80 -51.79
N GLY A 142 10.44 31.89 -51.21
CA GLY A 142 9.18 32.00 -51.96
C GLY A 142 8.75 33.46 -52.23
N ASP A 143 9.29 34.43 -51.48
CA ASP A 143 9.00 35.86 -51.66
C ASP A 143 9.87 36.53 -52.77
N ASP A 144 10.78 35.78 -53.40
CA ASP A 144 11.74 36.23 -54.44
C ASP A 144 11.31 35.88 -55.89
N GLN A 145 10.07 35.40 -56.10
CA GLN A 145 9.45 35.14 -57.41
C GLN A 145 8.24 36.05 -57.65
#